data_AF-Q1IRD5-F1
#
_entry.id   AF-Q1IRD5-F1
#
_cell.length_a   1.000
_cell.length_b   1.000
_cell.length_c   1.000
_cell.angle_alpha   90.00
_cell.angle_beta   90.00
_cell.angle_gamma   90.00
#
_symmetry.space_group_name_H-M   'P 1'
#
loop_
_entity.id
_entity.type
_entity.pdbx_description
1 polymer ?
#
loop_
_entity_poly.entity_id
_entity_poly.type
_entity_poly.pdbx_seq_one_letter_code
_entity_poly.pdbx_strand_id
1 'polypeptide(L)'
;MWHILWEFRVAPERRAEFERVYSAAGEWAALFAKSQEFRGTTLLRDPQVAGRYVTEDVWKSAEAFERLKEEFAAEYKRLDELCEALTEYEMKIGGFQEVGGEER
;
A
#
# COMPACT_ATOMS: atom_id res chain seq x y z
N MET A 1 -13.46 6.11 7.33
CA MET A 1 -12.21 5.31 7.47
C MET A 1 -11.01 6.15 7.03
N TRP A 2 -9.77 5.66 7.20
CA TRP A 2 -8.54 6.33 6.75
C TRP A 2 -7.90 5.56 5.60
N HIS A 3 -7.45 6.26 4.56
CA HIS A 3 -6.92 5.70 3.33
C HIS A 3 -5.53 6.26 3.08
N ILE A 4 -4.59 5.42 2.68
CA ILE A 4 -3.26 5.84 2.29
C ILE A 4 -3.07 5.44 0.84
N LEU A 5 -2.75 6.43 0.00
CA LEU A 5 -2.55 6.22 -1.42
C LEU A 5 -1.10 6.45 -1.82
N TRP A 6 -0.57 5.53 -2.60
CA TRP A 6 0.77 5.59 -3.19
C TRP A 6 0.70 5.38 -4.70
N GLU A 7 1.45 6.17 -5.45
CA GLU A 7 1.67 5.98 -6.89
C GLU A 7 3.03 5.31 -7.12
N PHE A 8 3.06 4.39 -8.09
CA PHE A 8 4.27 3.71 -8.53
C PHE A 8 4.41 3.75 -10.05
N ARG A 9 5.65 3.80 -10.54
CA ARG A 9 6.02 3.46 -11.93
C ARG A 9 6.91 2.23 -11.94
N VAL A 10 6.55 1.27 -12.77
CA VAL A 10 7.15 -0.07 -12.78
C VAL A 10 7.52 -0.47 -14.20
N ALA A 11 8.81 -0.76 -14.38
CA ALA A 11 9.36 -1.29 -15.62
C ALA A 11 8.64 -2.59 -16.03
N PRO A 12 8.39 -2.83 -17.32
CA PRO A 12 7.65 -4.01 -17.80
C PRO A 12 8.13 -5.35 -17.22
N GLU A 13 9.43 -5.49 -17.02
CA GLU A 13 10.10 -6.71 -16.55
C GLU A 13 9.85 -6.99 -15.07
N ARG A 14 9.50 -5.96 -14.30
CA ARG A 14 9.25 -6.02 -12.84
C ARG A 14 7.76 -6.09 -12.49
N ARG A 15 6.85 -5.86 -13.44
CA ARG A 15 5.40 -5.78 -13.18
C ARG A 15 4.82 -7.00 -12.49
N ALA A 16 5.18 -8.20 -12.94
CA ALA A 16 4.66 -9.43 -12.34
C ALA A 16 5.12 -9.61 -10.88
N GLU A 17 6.37 -9.25 -10.60
CA GLU A 17 6.93 -9.28 -9.25
C GLU A 17 6.28 -8.22 -8.36
N PHE A 18 6.13 -7.00 -8.88
CA PHE A 18 5.46 -5.90 -8.22
C PHE A 18 3.99 -6.24 -7.89
N GLU A 19 3.22 -6.73 -8.85
CA GLU A 19 1.81 -7.12 -8.65
C GLU A 19 1.69 -8.23 -7.59
N ARG A 20 2.63 -9.19 -7.55
CA ARG A 20 2.67 -10.22 -6.50
C ARG A 20 2.86 -9.62 -5.11
N VAL A 21 3.80 -8.68 -4.97
CA VAL A 21 4.19 -8.08 -3.68
C VAL A 21 3.14 -7.08 -3.15
N TYR A 22 2.54 -6.28 -4.04
CA TYR A 22 1.61 -5.20 -3.69
C TYR A 22 0.12 -5.55 -3.83
N SER A 23 -0.22 -6.76 -4.29
CA SER A 23 -1.62 -7.20 -4.32
C SER A 23 -2.24 -7.34 -2.91
N ALA A 24 -3.57 -7.48 -2.84
CA ALA A 24 -4.31 -7.72 -1.60
C ALA A 24 -3.87 -8.99 -0.84
N ALA A 25 -3.19 -9.93 -1.50
CA ALA A 25 -2.61 -11.13 -0.90
C ALA A 25 -1.08 -11.11 -0.88
N GLY A 26 -0.48 -9.96 -1.19
CA GLY A 26 0.95 -9.76 -1.26
C GLY A 26 1.63 -9.56 0.09
N GLU A 27 2.94 -9.37 0.06
CA GLU A 27 3.78 -9.28 1.26
C GLU A 27 3.47 -8.02 2.09
N TRP A 28 3.14 -6.90 1.42
CA TRP A 28 2.68 -5.68 2.09
C TRP A 28 1.35 -5.87 2.81
N ALA A 29 0.35 -6.42 2.11
CA ALA A 29 -0.96 -6.69 2.70
C ALA A 29 -0.85 -7.70 3.87
N ALA A 30 0.04 -8.69 3.77
CA ALA A 30 0.30 -9.66 4.84
C ALA A 30 0.95 -9.02 6.08
N LEU A 31 1.86 -8.04 5.89
CA LEU A 31 2.41 -7.26 7.00
C LEU A 31 1.31 -6.43 7.68
N PHE A 32 0.53 -5.69 6.89
CA PHE A 32 -0.54 -4.83 7.42
C PHE A 32 -1.65 -5.61 8.10
N ALA A 33 -1.96 -6.81 7.62
CA ALA A 33 -2.93 -7.73 8.23
C ALA A 33 -2.57 -8.21 9.64
N LYS A 34 -1.34 -7.95 10.12
CA LYS A 34 -1.00 -8.19 11.53
C LYS A 34 -1.74 -7.24 12.48
N SER A 35 -2.19 -6.08 12.01
CA SER A 35 -3.06 -5.18 12.78
C SER A 35 -4.54 -5.51 12.56
N GLN A 36 -5.30 -5.60 13.65
CA GLN A 36 -6.77 -5.73 13.60
C GLN A 36 -7.48 -4.44 13.14
N GLU A 37 -6.72 -3.38 12.93
CA GLU A 37 -7.21 -2.07 12.48
C GLU A 37 -7.02 -1.86 10.99
N PHE A 38 -6.25 -2.72 10.33
CA PHE A 38 -6.13 -2.77 8.88
C PHE A 38 -7.40 -3.38 8.27
N ARG A 39 -7.86 -2.79 7.16
CA ARG A 39 -9.11 -3.17 6.48
C ARG A 39 -8.89 -3.77 5.10
N GLY A 40 -7.72 -3.57 4.49
CA GLY A 40 -7.35 -4.17 3.22
C GLY A 40 -6.46 -3.26 2.38
N THR A 41 -5.81 -3.87 1.39
CA THR A 41 -5.06 -3.20 0.33
C THR A 41 -5.74 -3.47 -1.00
N THR A 42 -5.94 -2.43 -1.80
CA THR A 42 -6.34 -2.55 -3.20
C THR A 42 -5.18 -2.11 -4.09
N LEU A 43 -4.80 -2.96 -5.05
CA LEU A 43 -3.86 -2.59 -6.10
C LEU A 43 -4.64 -2.18 -7.35
N LEU A 44 -4.46 -0.94 -7.78
CA LEU A 44 -5.08 -0.34 -8.96
C LEU A 44 -4.02 -0.17 -10.04
N ARG A 45 -4.35 -0.54 -11.28
CA ARG A 45 -3.51 -0.30 -12.45
C ARG A 45 -4.14 0.78 -13.32
N ASP A 46 -3.32 1.71 -13.82
CA ASP A 46 -3.77 2.69 -14.80
C ASP A 46 -3.89 2.03 -16.20
N PRO A 47 -5.08 2.03 -16.82
CA PRO A 47 -5.25 1.48 -18.16
C PRO A 47 -4.70 2.39 -19.27
N GLN A 48 -4.51 3.69 -19.00
CA GLN A 48 -4.04 4.69 -19.96
C GLN A 48 -2.53 4.87 -19.92
N VAL A 49 -1.89 4.61 -18.77
CA VAL A 49 -0.44 4.76 -18.62
C VAL A 49 0.21 3.45 -18.18
N ALA A 50 0.87 2.78 -19.13
CA ALA A 50 1.51 1.50 -18.90
C ALA A 50 2.54 1.56 -17.76
N GLY A 51 2.45 0.62 -16.82
CA GLY A 51 3.38 0.54 -15.69
C GLY A 51 3.06 1.51 -14.55
N ARG A 52 1.99 2.30 -14.62
CA ARG A 52 1.51 3.09 -13.49
C ARG A 52 0.54 2.29 -12.64
N TYR A 53 0.82 2.28 -11.34
CA TYR A 53 -0.01 1.62 -10.34
C TYR A 53 -0.30 2.57 -9.19
N VAL A 54 -1.42 2.32 -8.51
CA VAL A 54 -1.75 2.97 -7.24
C VAL A 54 -2.12 1.89 -6.22
N THR A 55 -1.56 1.95 -5.02
CA THR A 55 -2.11 1.19 -3.89
C THR A 55 -3.01 2.08 -3.06
N GLU A 56 -4.09 1.49 -2.56
CA GLU A 56 -4.96 2.06 -1.55
C GLU A 56 -4.93 1.13 -0.33
N ASP A 57 -4.37 1.61 0.78
CA ASP A 57 -4.36 0.90 2.05
C ASP A 57 -5.39 1.51 2.99
N VAL A 58 -6.34 0.71 3.44
CA VAL A 58 -7.47 1.16 4.26
C VAL A 58 -7.26 0.77 5.72
N TRP A 59 -7.43 1.74 6.60
CA TRP A 59 -7.20 1.65 8.05
C TRP A 59 -8.40 2.20 8.81
N LYS A 60 -8.59 1.75 10.05
CA LYS A 60 -9.60 2.34 10.95
C LYS A 60 -9.31 3.83 11.23
N SER A 61 -8.04 4.20 11.42
CA SER A 61 -7.60 5.57 11.66
C SER A 61 -6.15 5.78 11.21
N ALA A 62 -5.68 7.03 11.19
CA ALA A 62 -4.30 7.36 10.86
C ALA A 62 -3.32 6.82 11.92
N GLU A 63 -3.68 6.91 13.20
CA GLU A 63 -2.86 6.45 14.32
C GLU A 63 -2.68 4.92 14.29
N ALA A 64 -3.66 4.19 13.77
CA ALA A 64 -3.54 2.74 13.60
C ALA A 64 -2.42 2.35 12.63
N PHE A 65 -2.25 3.12 11.55
CA PHE A 65 -1.15 2.92 10.61
C PHE A 65 0.20 3.25 11.25
N GLU A 66 0.31 4.40 11.92
CA GLU A 66 1.57 4.79 12.57
C GLU A 66 1.98 3.79 13.66
N ARG A 67 1.04 3.28 14.47
CA ARG A 67 1.31 2.21 15.44
C ARG A 67 1.88 0.96 14.79
N LEU A 68 1.26 0.48 13.71
CA LEU A 68 1.78 -0.70 13.00
C LEU A 68 3.18 -0.44 12.43
N LYS A 69 3.41 0.75 11.88
CA LYS A 69 4.71 1.12 11.32
C LYS A 69 5.80 1.15 12.40
N GLU A 70 5.49 1.61 13.61
CA GLU A 70 6.40 1.60 14.76
C GLU A 70 6.63 0.17 15.28
N GLU A 71 5.56 -0.61 15.48
CA GLU A 71 5.61 -1.96 16.04
C GLU A 71 6.36 -2.95 15.12
N PHE A 72 6.19 -2.81 13.81
CA PHE A 72 6.80 -3.67 12.80
C PHE A 72 7.86 -2.93 11.97
N ALA A 73 8.55 -1.95 12.56
CA ALA A 73 9.51 -1.09 11.85
C ALA A 73 10.61 -1.88 11.11
N ALA A 74 11.06 -3.01 11.67
CA ALA A 74 12.08 -3.86 11.08
C ALA A 74 11.57 -4.58 9.82
N GLU A 75 10.40 -5.23 9.90
CA GLU A 75 9.76 -5.87 8.74
C GLU A 75 9.35 -4.85 7.68
N TYR A 76 8.84 -3.69 8.10
CA TYR A 76 8.48 -2.60 7.21
C TYR A 76 9.71 -2.16 6.40
N LYS A 77 10.83 -1.84 7.07
CA LYS A 77 12.08 -1.41 6.41
C LYS A 77 12.61 -2.48 5.45
N ARG A 78 12.52 -3.75 5.82
CA ARG A 78 12.96 -4.86 4.96
C ARG A 78 12.10 -4.96 3.69
N LEU A 79 10.78 -4.82 3.80
CA LEU A 79 9.90 -4.84 2.63
C LEU A 79 10.12 -3.61 1.75
N ASP A 80 10.31 -2.44 2.36
CA ASP A 80 10.64 -1.19 1.69
C ASP A 80 11.91 -1.34 0.82
N GLU A 81 13.01 -1.82 1.41
CA GLU A 81 14.27 -2.08 0.69
C GLU A 81 14.12 -3.10 -0.45
N LEU A 82 13.28 -4.13 -0.26
CA LEU A 82 13.01 -5.12 -1.30
C LEU A 82 12.22 -4.52 -2.46
N CYS A 83 11.32 -3.58 -2.17
CA CYS A 83 10.44 -2.97 -3.16
C CYS A 83 11.06 -1.76 -3.88
N GLU A 84 12.04 -1.09 -3.27
CA GLU A 84 12.79 0.00 -3.90
C GLU A 84 13.40 -0.44 -5.24
N ALA A 85 13.87 -1.70 -5.32
CA ALA A 85 14.41 -2.28 -6.57
C ALA A 85 13.34 -2.66 -7.62
N LEU A 86 12.06 -2.64 -7.25
CA LEU A 86 10.94 -3.03 -8.12
C LEU A 86 10.30 -1.84 -8.83
N THR A 87 10.55 -0.62 -8.37
CA THR A 87 9.91 0.60 -8.89
C THR A 87 10.96 1.55 -9.47
N GLU A 88 10.62 2.22 -10.56
CA GLU A 88 11.44 3.31 -11.13
C GLU A 88 11.10 4.65 -10.47
N TYR A 89 9.91 4.71 -9.87
CA TYR A 89 9.37 5.88 -9.19
C TYR A 89 8.32 5.43 -8.19
N GLU A 90 8.37 6.03 -7.01
CA GLU A 90 7.34 5.92 -5.99
C GLU A 90 7.02 7.30 -5.41
N MET A 91 5.75 7.52 -5.10
CA MET A 91 5.30 8.75 -4.44
C MET A 91 4.10 8.45 -3.55
N LYS A 92 4.18 8.85 -2.29
CA LYS A 92 2.99 8.96 -1.44
C LYS A 92 2.10 10.08 -1.99
N ILE A 93 0.93 9.72 -2.51
CA ILE A 93 -0.08 10.69 -2.96
C ILE A 93 -0.62 11.45 -1.73
N GLY A 94 -0.92 10.72 -0.66
CA GLY A 94 -1.41 11.31 0.58
C GLY A 94 -2.13 10.33 1.49
N GLY A 95 -2.50 10.83 2.67
CA GLY A 95 -3.47 10.19 3.54
C GLY A 95 -4.80 10.94 3.46
N PHE A 96 -5.90 10.19 3.37
CA PHE A 96 -7.23 10.73 3.13
C PHE A 96 -8.21 10.15 4.14
N GLN A 97 -9.07 11.02 4.65
CA GLN A 97 -10.20 10.62 5.48
C GLN A 97 -11.44 10.50 4.60
N GLU A 98 -12.14 9.38 4.71
CA GLU A 98 -13.43 9.18 4.09
C GLU A 98 -14.46 10.15 4.70
N VAL A 99 -15.20 10.88 3.85
CA VAL A 99 -16.28 11.78 4.27
C VAL A 99 -17.62 11.11 3.99
N GLY A 100 -18.45 10.97 5.02
CA GLY A 100 -19.79 10.34 4.92
C GLY A 100 -19.86 8.86 5.29
N GLY A 101 -18.76 8.28 5.76
CA GLY A 101 -18.70 6.92 6.31
C GLY A 101 -19.02 6.86 7.80
N GLU A 102 -20.18 7.33 8.23
CA GLU A 102 -20.73 7.05 9.57
C GLU A 102 -22.16 6.49 9.46
N GLU A 103 -22.32 5.30 10.06
CA GLU A 103 -23.54 4.56 10.42
C GLU A 103 -24.37 3.87 9.31
N ARG A 104 -24.07 2.59 9.08
CA ARG A 104 -25.09 1.53 9.06
C ARG A 104 -24.71 0.40 10.00
#